data_AF-A0AAU9J7J5-F1
#
_entry.id   AF-A0AAU9J7J5-F1
#
_cell.length_a   1.000
_cell.length_b   1.000
_cell.length_c   1.000
_cell.angle_alpha   90.00
_cell.angle_beta   90.00
_cell.angle_gamma   90.00
#
_symmetry.space_group_name_H-M   'P 1'
#
loop_
_entity.id
_entity.type
_entity.pdbx_description
1 polymer ?
#
loop_
_entity_poly.entity_id
_entity_poly.type
_entity_poly.pdbx_seq_one_letter_code
_entity_poly.pdbx_strand_id
1 'polypeptide(L)'
;MEEKISSPTKPAESPFLNKLNDLFSKILGFENIDYQLKQEMFSKEFQNEELQVEEFTKYLDKAEIKRIEDVNQLESYIKEFKTQLKDCGEKNFNDAQTRSRMKTYMVLGGNLEDIKIDQLEESPKENENSTKSANEISNEEPNYEDFKTVSSSFEDENKNEPDKHISSEEIRSVYDTTIDSSFTREPSKTYKENRPNSTTQEEIKRSATIIPGLTAQNSQEPLSPGIYKIPALNLPSNELSSQTATVTVSNPNSDPKVYTLITSPLNWTVQRKIEDFTWFQNILTIAYPGVYIPPPLPTNVGKSKEDSLYKFKAFLQRFMNDIISHPLLKRSPIVHGFLKEDNKDKYKLFKRQSKKLKTPEKVELMFSVDNVSYCDISTSNDFSKNLNDYVHSAQTIQKNIKRLSDQFEEQLKNAVATIEKLAYSFQELAKIQEVFPQNKIQQEIYISLSQTFESCKNSDLERVKSVKEHINTFFKYSYNEVAQLKDLIKERENWNIEYVKNEKKVMGRKEKLWEQGDALKWWNSSEEAYMDIEKLKNDKELAFSKMLQKETQQLETIRNFYGYFNYKLQEEALRFFQNSAIRNCKNFKEFADQEASLGARDNDGWKELAEKLQNLEAELNNN
;
A
#
# COMPACT_ATOMS: atom_id res chain seq x y z
N MET A 1 59.98 -8.67 -14.06
CA MET A 1 58.80 -7.79 -14.12
C MET A 1 57.84 -8.31 -13.08
N GLU A 2 57.83 -7.68 -11.90
CA GLU A 2 56.93 -8.01 -10.80
C GLU A 2 55.76 -7.03 -10.84
N GLU A 3 54.53 -7.55 -10.96
CA GLU A 3 53.31 -6.76 -10.86
C GLU A 3 52.89 -6.61 -9.40
N LYS A 4 52.82 -5.35 -8.95
CA LYS A 4 52.27 -4.96 -7.65
C LYS A 4 50.74 -5.04 -7.68
N ILE A 5 50.18 -5.92 -6.86
CA ILE A 5 48.75 -5.94 -6.54
C ILE A 5 48.46 -4.81 -5.54
N SER A 6 47.62 -3.87 -5.94
CA SER A 6 47.10 -2.78 -5.09
C SER A 6 46.01 -3.32 -4.16
N SER A 7 46.16 -3.12 -2.85
CA SER A 7 45.15 -3.42 -1.84
C SER A 7 43.93 -2.48 -1.92
N PRO A 8 42.71 -2.94 -1.61
CA PRO A 8 41.51 -2.10 -1.61
C PRO A 8 41.53 -1.11 -0.44
N THR A 9 41.21 0.14 -0.73
CA THR A 9 41.04 1.23 0.24
C THR A 9 39.79 0.99 1.09
N LYS A 10 39.95 1.02 2.43
CA LYS A 10 38.83 0.98 3.39
C LYS A 10 37.93 2.21 3.21
N PRO A 11 36.59 2.07 3.31
CA PRO A 11 35.68 3.20 3.28
C PRO A 11 35.92 4.12 4.50
N ALA A 12 35.82 5.44 4.28
CA ALA A 12 35.99 6.43 5.34
C ALA A 12 34.87 6.30 6.37
N GLU A 13 35.22 5.88 7.59
CA GLU A 13 34.28 5.77 8.71
C GLU A 13 33.82 7.14 9.21
N SER A 14 32.54 7.22 9.59
CA SER A 14 31.91 8.45 10.08
C SER A 14 32.64 9.03 11.30
N PRO A 15 32.95 10.34 11.35
CA PRO A 15 33.53 11.00 12.52
C PRO A 15 32.71 10.79 13.82
N PHE A 16 31.41 10.56 13.68
CA PHE A 16 30.52 10.23 14.80
C PHE A 16 30.78 8.82 15.34
N LEU A 17 30.95 7.83 14.47
CA LEU A 17 31.25 6.44 14.86
C LEU A 17 32.62 6.33 15.53
N ASN A 18 33.61 7.11 15.09
CA ASN A 18 34.94 7.14 15.70
C ASN A 18 34.91 7.73 17.12
N LYS A 19 34.15 8.81 17.34
CA LYS A 19 33.96 9.36 18.69
C LYS A 19 33.16 8.43 19.60
N LEU A 20 32.17 7.73 19.04
CA LEU A 20 31.38 6.75 19.79
C LEU A 20 32.25 5.55 20.21
N ASN A 21 33.07 5.02 19.30
CA ASN A 21 34.00 3.93 19.60
C ASN A 21 35.08 4.36 20.60
N ASP A 22 35.61 5.58 20.51
CA ASP A 22 36.56 6.12 21.49
C ASP A 22 35.93 6.24 22.90
N LEU A 23 34.67 6.67 22.99
CA LEU A 23 33.93 6.71 24.25
C LEU A 23 33.69 5.32 24.84
N PHE A 24 33.26 4.36 24.00
CA PHE A 24 33.06 2.96 24.44
C PHE A 24 34.37 2.29 24.87
N SER A 25 35.47 2.51 24.14
CA SER A 25 36.81 2.05 24.55
C SER A 25 37.24 2.66 25.88
N LYS A 26 36.95 3.93 26.13
CA LYS A 26 37.31 4.63 27.38
C LYS A 26 36.47 4.20 28.59
N ILE A 27 35.18 3.96 28.40
CA ILE A 27 34.26 3.59 29.49
C ILE A 27 34.35 2.10 29.81
N LEU A 28 34.53 1.24 28.81
CA LEU A 28 34.42 -0.21 28.98
C LEU A 28 35.77 -0.95 28.82
N GLY A 29 36.83 -0.27 28.39
CA GLY A 29 38.17 -0.86 28.24
C GLY A 29 38.30 -1.87 27.09
N PHE A 30 37.33 -1.95 26.17
CA PHE A 30 37.33 -2.89 25.06
C PHE A 30 37.39 -2.18 23.71
N GLU A 31 38.36 -2.54 22.87
CA GLU A 31 38.55 -1.94 21.54
C GLU A 31 37.59 -2.48 20.46
N ASN A 32 36.73 -3.47 20.76
CA ASN A 32 35.75 -4.00 19.81
C ASN A 32 34.51 -4.56 20.51
N ILE A 33 33.42 -3.78 20.52
CA ILE A 33 32.10 -4.27 20.94
C ILE A 33 31.35 -4.83 19.72
N ASP A 34 30.80 -6.02 19.90
CA ASP A 34 29.99 -6.75 18.91
C ASP A 34 28.86 -5.89 18.34
N TYR A 35 28.70 -5.94 17.01
CA TYR A 35 27.71 -5.21 16.23
C TYR A 35 26.26 -5.58 16.60
N GLN A 36 26.00 -6.83 17.01
CA GLN A 36 24.66 -7.24 17.47
C GLN A 36 24.30 -6.60 18.81
N LEU A 37 25.27 -6.44 19.72
CA LEU A 37 25.06 -5.77 21.01
C LEU A 37 24.74 -4.28 20.81
N LYS A 38 25.38 -3.65 19.82
CA LYS A 38 25.08 -2.27 19.41
C LYS A 38 23.64 -2.13 18.92
N GLN A 39 23.16 -3.07 18.09
CA GLN A 39 21.78 -3.05 17.56
C GLN A 39 20.71 -3.21 18.64
N GLU A 40 20.91 -4.10 19.63
CA GLU A 40 19.95 -4.29 20.72
C GLU A 40 19.81 -3.04 21.59
N MET A 41 20.91 -2.36 21.91
CA MET A 41 20.89 -1.13 22.72
C MET A 41 20.11 0.02 22.07
N PHE A 42 20.12 0.11 20.73
CA PHE A 42 19.38 1.14 20.00
C PHE A 42 17.90 0.79 19.76
N SER A 43 17.50 -0.46 19.96
CA SER A 43 16.14 -0.94 19.66
C SER A 43 15.10 -0.66 20.75
N LYS A 44 15.50 -0.17 21.92
CA LYS A 44 14.59 0.18 23.03
C LYS A 44 14.55 1.68 23.24
N GLU A 45 13.35 2.26 23.17
CA GLU A 45 13.14 3.70 23.37
C GLU A 45 13.30 4.09 24.85
N PHE A 46 14.41 4.76 25.16
CA PHE A 46 14.75 5.27 26.49
C PHE A 46 14.12 6.65 26.73
N GLN A 47 12.91 6.73 27.30
CA GLN A 47 12.21 8.00 27.52
C GLN A 47 12.20 8.53 28.97
N ASN A 48 12.91 7.92 29.94
CA ASN A 48 12.93 8.41 31.32
C ASN A 48 14.32 8.28 31.99
N GLU A 49 14.85 9.36 32.59
CA GLU A 49 16.26 9.49 33.00
C GLU A 49 16.66 8.64 34.21
N GLU A 50 15.79 8.45 35.21
CA GLU A 50 16.09 7.55 36.35
C GLU A 50 15.95 6.07 35.95
N LEU A 51 15.01 5.76 35.04
CA LEU A 51 14.84 4.40 34.51
C LEU A 51 16.01 3.98 33.61
N GLN A 52 16.65 4.93 32.92
CA GLN A 52 17.82 4.72 32.07
C GLN A 52 19.01 4.16 32.86
N VAL A 53 19.30 4.70 34.05
CA VAL A 53 20.45 4.25 34.86
C VAL A 53 20.18 2.85 35.43
N GLU A 54 18.96 2.60 35.93
CA GLU A 54 18.62 1.32 36.54
C GLU A 54 18.52 0.18 35.52
N GLU A 55 17.92 0.41 34.34
CA GLU A 55 17.89 -0.60 33.26
C GLU A 55 19.27 -0.84 32.66
N PHE A 56 20.07 0.21 32.47
CA PHE A 56 21.43 0.07 31.97
C PHE A 56 22.31 -0.70 32.97
N THR A 57 22.17 -0.43 34.27
CA THR A 57 22.87 -1.18 35.34
C THR A 57 22.44 -2.64 35.37
N LYS A 58 21.14 -2.95 35.25
CA LYS A 58 20.62 -4.33 35.14
C LYS A 58 21.15 -5.06 33.90
N TYR A 59 21.39 -4.34 32.80
CA TYR A 59 21.94 -4.92 31.57
C TYR A 59 23.45 -5.20 31.69
N LEU A 60 24.19 -4.29 32.35
CA LEU A 60 25.61 -4.49 32.67
C LEU A 60 25.83 -5.68 33.62
N ASP A 61 24.95 -5.85 34.62
CA ASP A 61 24.95 -7.02 35.51
C ASP A 61 24.68 -8.32 34.75
N LYS A 62 23.77 -8.29 33.76
CA LYS A 62 23.44 -9.45 32.93
C LYS A 62 24.55 -9.84 31.94
N ALA A 63 25.40 -8.89 31.56
CA ALA A 63 26.54 -9.12 30.69
C ALA A 63 27.81 -9.60 31.42
N GLU A 64 27.72 -9.92 32.73
CA GLU A 64 28.86 -10.28 33.60
C GLU A 64 30.02 -9.28 33.58
N ILE A 65 29.73 -7.99 33.35
CA ILE A 65 30.76 -6.94 33.33
C ILE A 65 31.13 -6.61 34.78
N LYS A 66 32.39 -6.88 35.17
CA LYS A 66 32.88 -6.57 36.52
C LYS A 66 32.84 -5.05 36.77
N ARG A 67 31.93 -4.65 37.65
CA ARG A 67 31.81 -3.39 38.42
C ARG A 67 32.60 -2.18 37.89
N ILE A 68 31.87 -1.20 37.36
CA ILE A 68 32.28 0.21 37.40
C ILE A 68 32.18 0.63 38.88
N GLU A 69 33.32 0.89 39.53
CA GLU A 69 33.38 1.12 40.97
C GLU A 69 32.92 2.53 41.40
N ASP A 70 32.77 3.47 40.47
CA ASP A 70 32.35 4.84 40.77
C ASP A 70 31.18 5.31 39.88
N VAL A 71 29.99 5.29 40.46
CA VAL A 71 28.73 5.73 39.83
C VAL A 71 28.79 7.21 39.46
N ASN A 72 29.48 8.05 40.23
CA ASN A 72 29.57 9.49 39.94
C ASN A 72 30.39 9.76 38.67
N GLN A 73 31.39 8.91 38.40
CA GLN A 73 32.19 9.01 37.19
C GLN A 73 31.37 8.63 35.95
N LEU A 74 30.50 7.62 36.03
CA LEU A 74 29.59 7.24 34.96
C LEU A 74 28.55 8.36 34.68
N GLU A 75 27.97 8.94 35.72
CA GLU A 75 27.05 10.08 35.58
C GLU A 75 27.72 11.30 34.93
N SER A 76 28.98 11.59 35.29
CA SER A 76 29.76 12.66 34.65
C SER A 76 29.97 12.40 33.14
N TYR A 77 30.29 11.16 32.74
CA TYR A 77 30.45 10.81 31.33
C TYR A 77 29.16 10.90 30.53
N ILE A 78 28.03 10.45 31.10
CA ILE A 78 26.71 10.56 30.47
C ILE A 78 26.35 12.05 30.26
N LYS A 79 26.63 12.90 31.24
CA LYS A 79 26.37 14.34 31.17
C LYS A 79 27.24 15.04 30.12
N GLU A 80 28.51 14.68 30.01
CA GLU A 80 29.41 15.20 28.99
C GLU A 80 28.96 14.77 27.59
N PHE A 81 28.58 13.50 27.40
CA PHE A 81 28.08 12.98 26.13
C PHE A 81 26.78 13.67 25.66
N LYS A 82 25.83 13.91 26.57
CA LYS A 82 24.61 14.68 26.27
C LYS A 82 24.93 16.11 25.83
N THR A 83 25.91 16.76 26.47
CA THR A 83 26.38 18.11 26.08
C THR A 83 26.98 18.10 24.68
N GLN A 84 27.83 17.11 24.37
CA GLN A 84 28.44 16.98 23.04
C GLN A 84 27.41 16.65 21.94
N LEU A 85 26.37 15.86 22.23
CA LEU A 85 25.26 15.61 21.31
C LEU A 85 24.45 16.88 21.02
N LYS A 86 24.22 17.70 22.05
CA LYS A 86 23.53 18.99 21.92
C LYS A 86 24.34 19.97 21.06
N ASP A 87 25.65 20.04 21.26
CA ASP A 87 26.56 20.85 20.44
C ASP A 87 26.65 20.36 18.98
N CYS A 88 26.49 19.06 18.74
CA CYS A 88 26.38 18.50 17.39
C CYS A 88 25.03 18.81 16.71
N GLY A 89 23.95 18.99 17.48
CA GLY A 89 22.64 19.41 16.98
C GLY A 89 22.54 20.90 16.66
N GLU A 90 23.29 21.75 17.37
CA GLU A 90 23.22 23.21 17.22
C GLU A 90 24.16 23.78 16.13
N LYS A 91 25.15 23.02 15.66
CA LYS A 91 26.06 23.47 14.58
C LYS A 91 25.55 23.09 13.17
N ASN A 92 24.84 24.04 12.56
CA ASN A 92 24.64 24.25 11.12
C ASN A 92 23.86 23.20 10.29
N PHE A 93 22.53 23.14 10.50
CA PHE A 93 21.58 22.55 9.55
C PHE A 93 20.99 23.53 8.51
N ASN A 94 21.41 24.79 8.53
CA ASN A 94 20.89 25.82 7.62
C ASN A 94 21.71 26.00 6.32
N ASP A 95 22.84 25.33 6.17
CA ASP A 95 23.63 25.41 4.95
C ASP A 95 22.95 24.67 3.78
N ALA A 96 22.77 25.39 2.67
CA ALA A 96 22.14 24.88 1.45
C ALA A 96 22.99 23.79 0.78
N GLN A 97 24.32 23.80 0.97
CA GLN A 97 25.22 22.79 0.42
C GLN A 97 25.05 21.45 1.14
N THR A 98 24.86 21.47 2.45
CA THR A 98 24.54 20.31 3.29
C THR A 98 23.16 19.72 2.94
N ARG A 99 22.15 20.58 2.71
CA ARG A 99 20.82 20.13 2.23
C ARG A 99 20.87 19.50 0.85
N SER A 100 21.68 20.07 -0.07
CA SER A 100 21.89 19.51 -1.40
C SER A 100 22.58 18.15 -1.33
N ARG A 101 23.64 18.02 -0.52
CA ARG A 101 24.33 16.74 -0.28
C ARG A 101 23.43 15.68 0.34
N MET A 102 22.56 16.04 1.27
CA MET A 102 21.63 15.10 1.91
C MET A 102 20.51 14.66 0.95
N LYS A 103 20.06 15.56 0.06
CA LYS A 103 19.14 15.23 -1.04
C LYS A 103 19.80 14.28 -2.05
N THR A 104 21.08 14.51 -2.37
CA THR A 104 21.88 13.63 -3.21
C THR A 104 22.12 12.27 -2.55
N TYR A 105 22.38 12.22 -1.24
CA TYR A 105 22.53 10.97 -0.48
C TYR A 105 21.23 10.15 -0.38
N MET A 106 20.08 10.81 -0.27
CA MET A 106 18.77 10.12 -0.24
C MET A 106 18.29 9.67 -1.62
N VAL A 107 18.81 10.28 -2.70
CA VAL A 107 18.48 9.90 -4.09
C VAL A 107 19.42 8.81 -4.63
N LEU A 108 20.65 8.68 -4.11
CA LEU A 108 21.68 7.77 -4.63
C LEU A 108 21.81 6.43 -3.91
N GLY A 109 20.70 5.88 -3.39
CA GLY A 109 20.62 4.47 -2.94
C GLY A 109 20.63 3.44 -4.08
N GLY A 110 21.50 3.62 -5.10
CA GLY A 110 21.65 2.77 -6.28
C GLY A 110 23.03 2.93 -6.92
N ASN A 111 23.57 1.82 -7.43
CA ASN A 111 24.94 1.60 -7.92
C ASN A 111 25.62 2.77 -8.67
N LEU A 112 26.92 2.93 -8.40
CA LEU A 112 27.77 4.06 -8.79
C LEU A 112 28.54 3.87 -10.12
N GLU A 113 28.14 2.92 -10.97
CA GLU A 113 28.92 2.59 -12.19
C GLU A 113 28.41 3.19 -13.50
N ASP A 114 27.27 3.89 -13.54
CA ASP A 114 26.73 4.43 -14.80
C ASP A 114 26.41 5.93 -14.73
N ILE A 115 27.42 6.81 -14.60
CA ILE A 115 27.28 8.22 -15.02
C ILE A 115 28.56 8.69 -15.72
N LYS A 116 28.49 8.81 -17.05
CA LYS A 116 29.38 9.66 -17.85
C LYS A 116 29.02 11.12 -17.58
N ILE A 117 30.04 11.91 -17.22
CA ILE A 117 29.93 13.36 -16.99
C ILE A 117 30.06 14.05 -18.35
N ASP A 118 28.99 14.67 -18.83
CA ASP A 118 29.06 15.74 -19.82
C ASP A 118 28.90 17.08 -19.10
N GLN A 119 29.96 17.90 -19.15
CA GLN A 119 29.97 19.27 -18.66
C GLN A 119 29.39 20.20 -19.73
N LEU A 120 28.45 21.07 -19.32
CA LEU A 120 28.04 22.27 -20.04
C LEU A 120 28.97 23.41 -19.61
N GLU A 121 29.76 23.93 -20.55
CA GLU A 121 30.29 25.29 -20.51
C GLU A 121 29.55 26.16 -21.54
N GLU A 122 29.19 27.37 -21.12
CA GLU A 122 28.46 28.36 -21.89
C GLU A 122 29.37 29.14 -22.85
N SER A 123 28.92 29.21 -24.12
CA SER A 123 28.94 30.39 -25.02
C SER A 123 30.27 30.86 -25.66
N PRO A 124 30.29 31.76 -26.67
CA PRO A 124 29.34 32.05 -27.77
C PRO A 124 29.99 32.21 -29.18
N LYS A 125 29.14 32.25 -30.23
CA LYS A 125 29.33 32.86 -31.59
C LYS A 125 30.43 32.31 -32.52
N GLU A 126 30.05 31.92 -33.74
CA GLU A 126 30.33 32.68 -34.98
C GLU A 126 29.82 31.97 -36.25
N ASN A 127 29.62 32.78 -37.29
CA ASN A 127 29.14 32.49 -38.63
C ASN A 127 30.03 31.47 -39.38
N GLU A 128 29.46 30.70 -40.31
CA GLU A 128 29.64 30.88 -41.76
C GLU A 128 29.19 29.64 -42.57
N ASN A 129 28.44 29.94 -43.63
CA ASN A 129 28.36 29.28 -44.93
C ASN A 129 29.23 28.03 -45.18
N SER A 130 28.64 26.96 -45.72
CA SER A 130 28.93 26.58 -47.11
C SER A 130 28.02 25.48 -47.66
N THR A 131 27.84 25.63 -48.96
CA THR A 131 27.03 24.96 -49.97
C THR A 131 27.50 23.56 -50.41
N LYS A 132 26.52 22.81 -50.96
CA LYS A 132 26.58 21.91 -52.14
C LYS A 132 27.38 20.61 -52.01
N SER A 133 26.72 19.48 -52.30
CA SER A 133 26.71 18.88 -53.63
C SER A 133 25.95 17.55 -53.65
N ALA A 134 25.22 17.34 -54.74
CA ALA A 134 24.49 16.14 -55.11
C ALA A 134 25.40 14.91 -55.36
N ASN A 135 24.81 13.72 -55.25
CA ASN A 135 24.79 12.79 -56.39
C ASN A 135 23.66 11.77 -56.26
N GLU A 136 22.95 11.64 -57.38
CA GLU A 136 21.93 10.66 -57.72
C GLU A 136 22.54 9.26 -57.90
N ILE A 137 21.73 8.20 -57.75
CA ILE A 137 21.31 7.31 -58.86
C ILE A 137 20.48 6.14 -58.28
N SER A 138 19.22 6.13 -58.73
CA SER A 138 18.24 5.06 -59.01
C SER A 138 18.39 3.65 -58.41
N ASN A 139 17.27 3.09 -57.92
CA ASN A 139 16.48 2.13 -58.70
C ASN A 139 15.16 1.70 -58.02
N GLU A 140 14.11 1.72 -58.83
CA GLU A 140 12.98 0.78 -58.92
C GLU A 140 11.87 0.77 -57.85
N GLU A 141 10.72 1.31 -58.26
CA GLU A 141 9.36 0.97 -57.77
C GLU A 141 8.99 -0.49 -58.08
N PRO A 142 7.93 -1.03 -57.45
CA PRO A 142 6.64 -0.94 -58.14
C PRO A 142 5.47 -0.53 -57.23
N ASN A 143 4.78 0.50 -57.73
CA ASN A 143 3.34 0.73 -57.82
C ASN A 143 2.37 -0.35 -57.27
N TYR A 144 1.43 0.07 -56.42
CA TYR A 144 -0.01 -0.24 -56.56
C TYR A 144 -0.85 0.85 -55.86
N GLU A 145 -1.65 1.54 -56.67
CA GLU A 145 -2.68 2.50 -56.29
C GLU A 145 -3.95 1.84 -55.72
N ASP A 146 -4.74 2.70 -55.09
CA ASP A 146 -6.20 2.71 -54.97
C ASP A 146 -6.89 1.85 -53.89
N PHE A 147 -7.31 2.55 -52.83
CA PHE A 147 -8.74 2.81 -52.59
C PHE A 147 -8.93 4.17 -51.89
N LYS A 148 -9.32 5.19 -52.68
CA LYS A 148 -9.99 6.40 -52.18
C LYS A 148 -11.49 6.14 -52.05
N THR A 149 -12.09 6.89 -51.12
CA THR A 149 -13.45 7.47 -51.05
C THR A 149 -14.32 6.96 -49.91
N VAL A 150 -15.04 7.79 -49.14
CA VAL A 150 -15.14 9.25 -48.94
C VAL A 150 -16.15 9.46 -47.79
N SER A 151 -16.06 10.62 -47.12
CA SER A 151 -17.12 11.31 -46.34
C SER A 151 -17.51 10.81 -44.95
N SER A 152 -17.78 11.68 -43.97
CA SER A 152 -17.64 13.14 -43.89
C SER A 152 -18.03 13.61 -42.49
N SER A 153 -17.38 14.69 -42.06
CA SER A 153 -17.90 15.86 -41.34
C SER A 153 -18.81 15.66 -40.11
N PHE A 154 -18.31 16.12 -38.96
CA PHE A 154 -18.96 17.19 -38.20
C PHE A 154 -17.88 17.92 -37.37
N GLU A 155 -17.46 19.08 -37.88
CA GLU A 155 -17.09 20.26 -37.07
C GLU A 155 -18.43 20.81 -36.48
N ASP A 156 -18.55 21.50 -35.35
CA ASP A 156 -17.65 22.49 -34.78
C ASP A 156 -18.13 22.90 -33.36
N GLU A 157 -17.26 23.66 -32.67
CA GLU A 157 -17.53 24.66 -31.62
C GLU A 157 -18.09 24.25 -30.23
N ASN A 158 -17.27 24.38 -29.17
CA ASN A 158 -17.28 25.62 -28.36
C ASN A 158 -16.10 25.71 -27.38
N LYS A 159 -15.57 26.93 -27.25
CA LYS A 159 -14.42 27.34 -26.42
C LYS A 159 -14.83 27.76 -25.01
N ASN A 160 -13.80 27.87 -24.16
CA ASN A 160 -13.65 28.73 -22.97
C ASN A 160 -14.06 28.15 -21.61
N GLU A 161 -13.07 27.88 -20.74
CA GLU A 161 -12.89 28.65 -19.49
C GLU A 161 -11.48 28.40 -18.88
N PRO A 162 -10.95 29.35 -18.06
CA PRO A 162 -9.53 29.48 -17.80
C PRO A 162 -9.07 28.82 -16.49
N ASP A 163 -7.79 28.41 -16.50
CA ASP A 163 -7.00 28.02 -15.34
C ASP A 163 -6.93 29.13 -14.28
N LYS A 164 -7.28 28.78 -13.03
CA LYS A 164 -6.92 29.57 -11.84
C LYS A 164 -5.99 28.76 -10.95
N HIS A 165 -4.71 29.13 -11.04
CA HIS A 165 -3.73 28.90 -9.99
C HIS A 165 -4.18 29.59 -8.70
N ILE A 166 -4.25 28.83 -7.61
CA ILE A 166 -4.28 29.37 -6.25
C ILE A 166 -3.06 28.80 -5.53
N SER A 167 -2.15 29.68 -5.16
CA SER A 167 -0.98 29.43 -4.33
C SER A 167 -1.40 29.22 -2.87
N SER A 168 -0.93 28.14 -2.26
CA SER A 168 -1.11 27.84 -0.85
C SER A 168 0.15 28.23 -0.07
N GLU A 169 0.09 29.37 0.61
CA GLU A 169 0.99 29.71 1.72
C GLU A 169 0.12 30.27 2.86
N GLU A 170 0.55 29.97 4.09
CA GLU A 170 0.00 30.42 5.37
C GLU A 170 -1.21 29.64 5.92
N ILE A 171 -0.93 28.74 6.88
CA ILE A 171 -1.30 28.89 8.30
C ILE A 171 -0.85 27.62 9.05
N ARG A 172 0.15 27.78 9.93
CA ARG A 172 0.47 26.86 11.04
C ARG A 172 0.66 27.72 12.28
N SER A 173 -0.07 27.41 13.35
CA SER A 173 0.51 27.22 14.69
C SER A 173 -0.54 26.85 15.75
N VAL A 174 -0.02 26.17 16.78
CA VAL A 174 -0.58 25.91 18.12
C VAL A 174 -1.53 24.70 18.23
N TYR A 175 -1.08 23.61 18.88
CA TYR A 175 -1.39 23.26 20.27
C TYR A 175 -0.51 22.09 20.74
N ASP A 176 0.15 22.28 21.89
CA ASP A 176 0.78 21.27 22.74
C ASP A 176 -0.13 21.11 23.96
N THR A 177 -0.61 19.89 24.27
CA THR A 177 -0.95 19.50 25.66
C THR A 177 -0.97 17.97 25.80
N THR A 178 -0.24 17.50 26.80
CA THR A 178 -0.10 16.14 27.32
C THR A 178 -1.33 15.69 28.13
N ILE A 179 -1.74 14.42 27.98
CA ILE A 179 -2.58 13.71 28.97
C ILE A 179 -2.11 12.25 29.09
N ASP A 180 -1.92 11.88 30.35
CA ASP A 180 -1.47 10.63 30.94
C ASP A 180 -2.67 9.66 31.16
N SER A 181 -2.47 8.35 31.03
CA SER A 181 -3.14 7.34 31.88
C SER A 181 -2.74 5.89 31.55
N SER A 182 -2.08 5.32 32.55
CA SER A 182 -1.84 3.92 32.89
C SER A 182 -2.91 2.87 32.53
N PHE A 183 -2.45 1.68 32.12
CA PHE A 183 -3.10 0.41 32.47
C PHE A 183 -2.08 -0.72 32.68
N THR A 184 -2.15 -1.35 33.85
CA THR A 184 -1.30 -2.47 34.30
C THR A 184 -1.91 -3.82 33.94
N ARG A 185 -1.10 -4.81 33.54
CA ARG A 185 -1.33 -6.23 33.86
C ARG A 185 -0.08 -7.09 33.67
N GLU A 186 0.21 -7.86 34.72
CA GLU A 186 1.30 -8.84 34.85
C GLU A 186 1.05 -10.18 34.14
N PRO A 187 2.10 -11.02 33.98
CA PRO A 187 2.12 -12.14 33.06
C PRO A 187 1.83 -13.48 33.73
N SER A 188 1.40 -14.47 32.94
CA SER A 188 1.44 -15.88 33.33
C SER A 188 2.07 -16.76 32.26
N LYS A 189 2.76 -17.78 32.76
CA LYS A 189 3.87 -18.53 32.19
C LYS A 189 3.42 -19.77 31.42
N THR A 190 4.32 -20.19 30.51
CA THR A 190 4.68 -21.57 30.12
C THR A 190 3.62 -22.48 29.48
N TYR A 191 3.94 -23.07 28.31
CA TYR A 191 4.35 -24.48 28.20
C TYR A 191 4.69 -24.88 26.74
N LYS A 192 5.87 -25.52 26.61
CA LYS A 192 6.26 -26.71 25.83
C LYS A 192 5.87 -26.89 24.34
N GLU A 193 6.92 -27.19 23.59
CA GLU A 193 6.97 -27.82 22.28
C GLU A 193 6.05 -29.05 22.17
N ASN A 194 5.27 -29.11 21.11
CA ASN A 194 4.83 -30.34 20.46
C ASN A 194 4.61 -30.10 18.96
N ARG A 195 5.14 -31.02 18.15
CA ARG A 195 5.09 -31.06 16.68
C ARG A 195 3.64 -31.07 16.15
N PRO A 196 3.34 -30.50 14.97
CA PRO A 196 2.01 -30.60 14.39
C PRO A 196 1.86 -31.85 13.51
N ASN A 197 0.84 -32.66 13.83
CA ASN A 197 0.14 -33.50 12.87
C ASN A 197 -0.96 -32.65 12.19
N SER A 198 -1.21 -32.97 10.92
CA SER A 198 -2.22 -32.45 9.99
C SER A 198 -3.41 -31.66 10.59
N THR A 199 -3.42 -30.34 10.36
CA THR A 199 -4.53 -29.43 10.66
C THR A 199 -5.70 -29.66 9.70
N THR A 200 -6.85 -30.08 10.25
CA THR A 200 -8.13 -30.13 9.54
C THR A 200 -8.71 -28.72 9.40
N GLN A 201 -9.50 -28.47 8.35
CA GLN A 201 -10.08 -27.16 7.99
C GLN A 201 -10.93 -26.47 9.09
N GLU A 202 -11.26 -27.16 10.19
CA GLU A 202 -11.98 -26.57 11.33
C GLU A 202 -11.11 -25.74 12.27
N GLU A 203 -9.79 -26.00 12.37
CA GLU A 203 -8.90 -25.22 13.25
C GLU A 203 -8.54 -23.85 12.68
N ILE A 204 -8.55 -23.70 11.36
CA ILE A 204 -8.40 -22.39 10.68
C ILE A 204 -9.62 -21.49 10.96
N LYS A 205 -10.80 -22.05 11.25
CA LYS A 205 -11.97 -21.27 11.69
C LYS A 205 -11.89 -20.81 13.15
N ARG A 206 -11.07 -21.47 13.99
CA ARG A 206 -10.93 -21.12 15.42
C ARG A 206 -9.76 -20.18 15.73
N SER A 207 -8.76 -20.12 14.86
CA SER A 207 -7.58 -19.25 15.04
C SER A 207 -7.73 -17.86 14.41
N ALA A 208 -8.83 -17.59 13.70
CA ALA A 208 -9.30 -16.24 13.45
C ALA A 208 -10.03 -15.71 14.70
N THR A 209 -9.29 -15.49 15.79
CA THR A 209 -9.78 -14.65 16.88
C THR A 209 -9.99 -13.25 16.31
N ILE A 210 -11.25 -12.98 15.99
CA ILE A 210 -11.78 -11.68 15.58
C ILE A 210 -11.17 -10.62 16.50
N ILE A 211 -10.48 -9.62 15.92
CA ILE A 211 -10.09 -8.41 16.66
C ILE A 211 -11.37 -7.89 17.34
N PRO A 212 -11.47 -7.90 18.68
CA PRO A 212 -12.68 -7.46 19.38
C PRO A 212 -12.87 -5.98 19.07
N GLY A 213 -13.94 -5.63 18.35
CA GLY A 213 -14.24 -4.23 18.05
C GLY A 213 -15.20 -3.95 16.90
N LEU A 214 -15.50 -4.93 16.03
CA LEU A 214 -16.34 -4.68 14.84
C LEU A 214 -17.28 -5.83 14.45
N THR A 215 -17.43 -6.85 15.31
CA THR A 215 -18.66 -7.64 15.28
C THR A 215 -19.80 -6.69 15.54
N ALA A 216 -20.75 -6.60 14.59
CA ALA A 216 -21.97 -5.79 14.67
C ALA A 216 -22.53 -5.87 16.09
N GLN A 217 -22.18 -4.87 16.89
CA GLN A 217 -22.59 -4.78 18.27
C GLN A 217 -24.08 -4.46 18.22
N ASN A 218 -24.90 -5.50 18.32
CA ASN A 218 -26.30 -5.38 18.72
C ASN A 218 -26.32 -4.92 20.17
N SER A 219 -25.94 -3.68 20.41
CA SER A 219 -25.97 -3.04 21.72
C SER A 219 -26.29 -1.57 21.50
N GLN A 220 -27.29 -1.11 22.24
CA GLN A 220 -27.69 0.29 22.36
C GLN A 220 -26.59 1.08 23.09
N GLU A 221 -25.34 1.00 22.65
CA GLU A 221 -24.33 1.91 23.17
C GLU A 221 -24.72 3.33 22.76
N PRO A 222 -24.72 4.28 23.70
CA PRO A 222 -24.99 5.67 23.39
C PRO A 222 -24.00 6.11 22.32
N LEU A 223 -24.51 6.67 21.21
CA LEU A 223 -23.68 7.23 20.15
C LEU A 223 -22.71 8.25 20.75
N SER A 224 -21.46 8.21 20.33
CA SER A 224 -20.46 9.20 20.74
C SER A 224 -20.99 10.62 20.54
N PRO A 225 -20.69 11.57 21.44
CA PRO A 225 -21.11 12.96 21.30
C PRO A 225 -20.70 13.50 19.92
N GLY A 226 -21.67 13.97 19.13
CA GLY A 226 -21.44 14.51 17.78
C GLY A 226 -21.88 13.61 16.62
N ILE A 227 -22.15 12.33 16.88
CA ILE A 227 -22.75 11.42 15.89
C ILE A 227 -24.27 11.59 15.87
N TYR A 228 -24.84 11.80 14.69
CA TYR A 228 -26.28 11.90 14.48
C TYR A 228 -26.73 11.07 13.27
N LYS A 229 -28.03 10.83 13.18
CA LYS A 229 -28.65 9.94 12.20
C LYS A 229 -29.52 10.72 11.22
N ILE A 230 -29.37 10.42 9.94
CA ILE A 230 -30.22 10.94 8.86
C ILE A 230 -30.91 9.74 8.18
N PRO A 231 -32.23 9.78 7.92
CA PRO A 231 -32.91 8.74 7.16
C PRO A 231 -32.27 8.57 5.78
N ALA A 232 -32.04 7.35 5.33
CA ALA A 232 -31.36 7.05 4.07
C ALA A 232 -32.13 6.00 3.25
N LEU A 233 -31.80 5.85 1.97
CA LEU A 233 -32.43 4.85 1.11
C LEU A 233 -32.00 3.43 1.50
N ASN A 234 -32.97 2.54 1.69
CA ASN A 234 -32.69 1.13 1.89
C ASN A 234 -32.16 0.50 0.60
N LEU A 235 -31.16 -0.37 0.73
CA LEU A 235 -30.95 -1.42 -0.26
C LEU A 235 -31.56 -2.74 0.22
N PRO A 236 -32.62 -3.23 -0.45
CA PRO A 236 -33.23 -4.49 -0.08
C PRO A 236 -32.22 -5.64 -0.24
N SER A 237 -32.38 -6.67 0.59
CA SER A 237 -31.64 -7.91 0.41
C SER A 237 -31.97 -8.51 -0.96
N ASN A 238 -30.96 -9.11 -1.59
CA ASN A 238 -31.03 -9.77 -2.89
C ASN A 238 -30.41 -11.19 -2.79
N GLU A 239 -30.47 -11.96 -3.89
CA GLU A 239 -29.91 -13.32 -3.97
C GLU A 239 -28.41 -13.37 -3.59
N LEU A 240 -27.65 -12.33 -3.94
CA LEU A 240 -26.22 -12.26 -3.65
C LEU A 240 -25.97 -12.04 -2.15
N SER A 241 -26.70 -11.13 -1.53
CA SER A 241 -26.52 -10.75 -0.13
C SER A 241 -27.02 -11.80 0.87
N SER A 242 -27.99 -12.64 0.49
CA SER A 242 -28.53 -13.69 1.36
C SER A 242 -27.58 -14.89 1.57
N GLN A 243 -26.49 -15.01 0.81
CA GLN A 243 -25.58 -16.16 0.88
C GLN A 243 -24.12 -15.73 0.89
N THR A 244 -23.21 -16.50 1.49
CA THR A 244 -21.77 -16.25 1.39
C THR A 244 -21.27 -16.58 -0.02
N ALA A 245 -21.31 -15.61 -0.91
CA ALA A 245 -20.91 -15.78 -2.30
C ALA A 245 -19.43 -15.49 -2.52
N THR A 246 -18.81 -16.24 -3.44
CA THR A 246 -17.46 -15.98 -3.96
C THR A 246 -17.53 -15.88 -5.47
N VAL A 247 -16.77 -14.97 -6.08
CA VAL A 247 -16.66 -14.87 -7.53
C VAL A 247 -15.35 -15.52 -7.93
N THR A 248 -15.34 -16.40 -8.93
CA THR A 248 -14.13 -16.95 -9.53
C THR A 248 -13.94 -16.33 -10.91
N VAL A 249 -12.74 -15.82 -11.18
CA VAL A 249 -12.36 -15.26 -12.47
C VAL A 249 -11.56 -16.30 -13.24
N SER A 250 -12.06 -16.77 -14.38
CA SER A 250 -11.36 -17.74 -15.22
C SER A 250 -10.22 -17.09 -16.01
N ASN A 251 -9.33 -17.93 -16.57
CA ASN A 251 -8.45 -17.47 -17.64
C ASN A 251 -9.29 -17.02 -18.85
N PRO A 252 -8.79 -16.10 -19.69
CA PRO A 252 -9.47 -15.72 -20.93
C PRO A 252 -9.55 -16.92 -21.89
N ASN A 253 -10.72 -17.18 -22.46
CA ASN A 253 -10.94 -18.38 -23.29
C ASN A 253 -10.39 -18.24 -24.73
N SER A 254 -10.53 -17.07 -25.36
CA SER A 254 -10.16 -16.85 -26.78
C SER A 254 -9.76 -15.41 -27.09
N ASP A 255 -10.49 -14.43 -26.55
CA ASP A 255 -10.08 -13.02 -26.56
C ASP A 255 -9.29 -12.75 -25.26
N PRO A 256 -8.00 -12.35 -25.32
CA PRO A 256 -7.18 -12.07 -24.14
C PRO A 256 -7.76 -10.99 -23.22
N LYS A 257 -8.80 -10.27 -23.67
CA LYS A 257 -9.46 -9.21 -22.90
C LYS A 257 -10.80 -9.64 -22.29
N VAL A 258 -11.28 -10.86 -22.52
CA VAL A 258 -12.58 -11.35 -22.03
C VAL A 258 -12.38 -12.39 -20.94
N TYR A 259 -12.90 -12.11 -19.75
CA TYR A 259 -12.82 -12.98 -18.57
C TYR A 259 -14.21 -13.57 -18.28
N THR A 260 -14.25 -14.84 -17.88
CA THR A 260 -15.48 -15.46 -17.38
C THR A 260 -15.53 -15.31 -15.86
N LEU A 261 -16.63 -14.77 -15.36
CA LEU A 261 -16.94 -14.64 -13.94
C LEU A 261 -17.94 -15.73 -13.56
N ILE A 262 -17.60 -16.53 -12.55
CA ILE A 262 -18.46 -17.57 -12.01
C ILE A 262 -18.80 -17.23 -10.56
N THR A 263 -20.06 -16.97 -10.25
CA THR A 263 -20.51 -16.62 -8.90
C THR A 263 -21.02 -17.86 -8.17
N SER A 264 -20.27 -18.37 -7.19
CA SER A 264 -20.65 -19.52 -6.36
C SER A 264 -21.32 -19.06 -5.06
N PRO A 265 -22.36 -19.74 -4.54
CA PRO A 265 -23.00 -20.96 -5.08
C PRO A 265 -24.15 -20.69 -6.08
N LEU A 266 -24.33 -19.44 -6.51
CA LEU A 266 -25.46 -19.02 -7.36
C LEU A 266 -25.36 -19.50 -8.81
N ASN A 267 -24.20 -20.03 -9.21
CA ASN A 267 -23.87 -20.54 -10.55
C ASN A 267 -24.08 -19.53 -11.68
N TRP A 268 -24.03 -18.23 -11.38
CA TRP A 268 -24.07 -17.20 -12.43
C TRP A 268 -22.75 -17.22 -13.20
N THR A 269 -22.84 -17.30 -14.52
CA THR A 269 -21.68 -17.31 -15.41
C THR A 269 -21.82 -16.19 -16.41
N VAL A 270 -20.92 -15.20 -16.37
CA VAL A 270 -20.96 -14.05 -17.28
C VAL A 270 -19.59 -13.78 -17.88
N GLN A 271 -19.55 -13.27 -19.11
CA GLN A 271 -18.32 -12.82 -19.75
C GLN A 271 -18.20 -11.31 -19.70
N ARG A 272 -17.03 -10.80 -19.28
CA ARG A 272 -16.76 -9.37 -19.12
C ARG A 272 -15.42 -9.00 -19.72
N LYS A 273 -15.39 -7.85 -20.39
CA LYS A 273 -14.16 -7.26 -20.90
C LYS A 273 -13.45 -6.46 -19.81
N ILE A 274 -12.13 -6.25 -19.97
CA ILE A 274 -11.35 -5.36 -19.11
C ILE A 274 -12.02 -3.99 -18.95
N GLU A 275 -12.50 -3.40 -20.05
CA GLU A 275 -13.13 -2.08 -20.04
C GLU A 275 -14.48 -2.08 -19.29
N ASP A 276 -15.12 -3.24 -19.14
CA ASP A 276 -16.32 -3.38 -18.32
C ASP A 276 -16.00 -3.23 -16.83
N PHE A 277 -14.84 -3.68 -16.36
CA PHE A 277 -14.43 -3.52 -14.95
C PHE A 277 -14.11 -2.06 -14.60
N THR A 278 -13.44 -1.34 -15.50
CA THR A 278 -13.20 0.10 -15.32
C THR A 278 -14.53 0.87 -15.30
N TRP A 279 -15.43 0.56 -16.24
CA TRP A 279 -16.77 1.15 -16.22
C TRP A 279 -17.51 0.83 -14.91
N PHE A 280 -17.43 -0.43 -14.46
CA PHE A 280 -18.10 -0.92 -13.27
C PHE A 280 -17.58 -0.22 -12.00
N GLN A 281 -16.26 -0.07 -11.85
CA GLN A 281 -15.69 0.72 -10.76
C GLN A 281 -16.22 2.16 -10.78
N ASN A 282 -16.14 2.84 -11.92
CA ASN A 282 -16.55 4.24 -12.03
C ASN A 282 -18.02 4.44 -11.66
N ILE A 283 -18.90 3.53 -12.11
CA ILE A 283 -20.32 3.66 -11.80
C ILE A 283 -20.63 3.36 -10.33
N LEU A 284 -19.86 2.47 -9.68
CA LEU A 284 -19.99 2.25 -8.24
C LEU A 284 -19.53 3.48 -7.45
N THR A 285 -18.44 4.14 -7.86
CA THR A 285 -17.97 5.39 -7.22
C THR A 285 -19.04 6.48 -7.28
N ILE A 286 -19.77 6.61 -8.39
CA ILE A 286 -20.86 7.59 -8.53
C ILE A 286 -22.07 7.22 -7.67
N ALA A 287 -22.45 5.94 -7.66
CA ALA A 287 -23.67 5.48 -6.99
C ALA A 287 -23.51 5.32 -5.47
N TYR A 288 -22.28 5.14 -4.98
CA TYR A 288 -21.95 4.87 -3.58
C TYR A 288 -20.84 5.81 -3.09
N PRO A 289 -21.09 7.13 -3.04
CA PRO A 289 -20.09 8.08 -2.59
C PRO A 289 -19.72 7.84 -1.12
N GLY A 290 -18.45 8.05 -0.80
CA GLY A 290 -17.88 7.81 0.51
C GLY A 290 -17.62 6.33 0.82
N VAL A 291 -17.97 5.41 -0.09
CA VAL A 291 -17.69 3.98 0.05
C VAL A 291 -16.37 3.64 -0.65
N TYR A 292 -15.52 2.87 0.01
CA TYR A 292 -14.28 2.35 -0.56
C TYR A 292 -14.58 1.38 -1.71
N ILE A 293 -14.19 1.77 -2.92
CA ILE A 293 -14.21 0.92 -4.10
C ILE A 293 -12.79 0.45 -4.41
N PRO A 294 -12.50 -0.86 -4.40
CA PRO A 294 -11.17 -1.38 -4.72
C PRO A 294 -10.74 -1.01 -6.15
N PRO A 295 -9.43 -0.96 -6.45
CA PRO A 295 -8.94 -0.70 -7.79
C PRO A 295 -9.19 -1.92 -8.69
N PRO A 296 -9.70 -1.76 -9.93
CA PRO A 296 -9.96 -2.87 -10.83
C PRO A 296 -8.65 -3.36 -11.43
N LEU A 297 -7.89 -2.48 -12.07
CA LEU A 297 -6.66 -2.81 -12.79
C LEU A 297 -5.72 -1.60 -12.89
N PRO A 298 -4.39 -1.81 -12.92
CA PRO A 298 -3.44 -0.76 -13.26
C PRO A 298 -3.56 -0.41 -14.75
N THR A 299 -3.58 0.89 -15.06
CA THR A 299 -3.74 1.43 -16.43
C THR A 299 -2.58 1.08 -17.37
N ASN A 300 -1.40 0.80 -16.82
CA ASN A 300 -0.20 0.49 -17.59
C ASN A 300 0.06 -1.03 -17.59
N VAL A 301 -0.33 -1.67 -18.68
CA VAL A 301 -0.06 -3.08 -18.94
C VAL A 301 1.34 -3.23 -19.53
N GLY A 302 2.16 -4.14 -18.99
CA GLY A 302 3.50 -4.40 -19.51
C GLY A 302 3.47 -5.05 -20.90
N LYS A 303 4.62 -5.05 -21.59
CA LYS A 303 4.78 -5.60 -22.95
C LYS A 303 4.59 -7.12 -23.04
N SER A 304 4.82 -7.87 -21.96
CA SER A 304 4.63 -9.33 -21.96
C SER A 304 3.16 -9.69 -21.85
N LYS A 305 2.62 -10.37 -22.87
CA LYS A 305 1.20 -10.74 -22.94
C LYS A 305 0.82 -11.72 -21.84
N GLU A 306 1.57 -12.80 -21.66
CA GLU A 306 1.20 -13.92 -20.76
C GLU A 306 1.25 -13.53 -19.28
N ASP A 307 2.36 -12.93 -18.84
CA ASP A 307 2.51 -12.42 -17.47
C ASP A 307 1.46 -11.38 -17.11
N SER A 308 1.04 -10.57 -18.09
CA SER A 308 0.01 -9.57 -17.87
C SER A 308 -1.37 -10.21 -17.65
N LEU A 309 -1.70 -11.29 -18.38
CA LEU A 309 -2.97 -12.01 -18.21
C LEU A 309 -3.11 -12.65 -16.83
N TYR A 310 -2.05 -13.31 -16.35
CA TYR A 310 -2.06 -13.89 -15.00
C TYR A 310 -2.24 -12.81 -13.93
N LYS A 311 -1.46 -11.72 -14.03
CA LYS A 311 -1.57 -10.58 -13.10
C LYS A 311 -2.96 -9.95 -13.13
N PHE A 312 -3.56 -9.80 -14.30
CA PHE A 312 -4.91 -9.27 -14.43
C PHE A 312 -5.95 -10.17 -13.82
N LYS A 313 -5.89 -11.47 -14.08
CA LYS A 313 -6.79 -12.42 -13.44
C LYS A 313 -6.71 -12.30 -11.92
N ALA A 314 -5.50 -12.29 -11.34
CA ALA A 314 -5.32 -12.13 -9.90
C ALA A 314 -5.90 -10.81 -9.37
N PHE A 315 -5.72 -9.70 -10.10
CA PHE A 315 -6.26 -8.39 -9.74
C PHE A 315 -7.79 -8.35 -9.80
N LEU A 316 -8.37 -8.84 -10.90
CA LEU A 316 -9.82 -8.91 -11.08
C LEU A 316 -10.46 -9.86 -10.06
N GLN A 317 -9.81 -10.98 -9.77
CA GLN A 317 -10.23 -11.94 -8.77
C GLN A 317 -10.33 -11.30 -7.39
N ARG A 318 -9.32 -10.51 -7.01
CA ARG A 318 -9.30 -9.78 -5.74
C ARG A 318 -10.34 -8.65 -5.75
N PHE A 319 -10.37 -7.82 -6.78
CA PHE A 319 -11.33 -6.75 -6.96
C PHE A 319 -12.78 -7.25 -6.81
N MET A 320 -13.16 -8.33 -7.49
CA MET A 320 -14.52 -8.87 -7.42
C MET A 320 -14.86 -9.43 -6.04
N ASN A 321 -13.91 -10.14 -5.40
CA ASN A 321 -14.12 -10.66 -4.04
C ASN A 321 -14.24 -9.54 -3.00
N ASP A 322 -13.48 -8.47 -3.15
CA ASP A 322 -13.57 -7.31 -2.26
C ASP A 322 -14.93 -6.60 -2.42
N ILE A 323 -15.43 -6.43 -3.65
CA ILE A 323 -16.75 -5.86 -3.93
C ILE A 323 -17.88 -6.68 -3.28
N ILE A 324 -17.89 -8.00 -3.46
CA ILE A 324 -18.96 -8.86 -2.91
C ILE A 324 -18.81 -9.11 -1.41
N SER A 325 -17.62 -8.89 -0.83
CA SER A 325 -17.43 -8.96 0.63
C SER A 325 -18.02 -7.74 1.34
N HIS A 326 -18.18 -6.63 0.63
CA HIS A 326 -18.71 -5.40 1.18
C HIS A 326 -20.23 -5.51 1.44
N PRO A 327 -20.72 -5.29 2.68
CA PRO A 327 -22.14 -5.46 3.04
C PRO A 327 -23.12 -4.65 2.18
N LEU A 328 -22.82 -3.37 1.96
CA LEU A 328 -23.62 -2.48 1.10
C LEU A 328 -23.52 -2.83 -0.39
N LEU A 329 -22.30 -2.92 -0.96
CA LEU A 329 -22.13 -3.15 -2.40
C LEU A 329 -22.70 -4.48 -2.86
N LYS A 330 -22.64 -5.52 -2.02
CA LYS A 330 -23.25 -6.82 -2.32
C LYS A 330 -24.77 -6.76 -2.53
N ARG A 331 -25.46 -5.77 -1.95
CA ARG A 331 -26.90 -5.51 -2.15
C ARG A 331 -27.18 -4.65 -3.37
N SER A 332 -26.15 -4.08 -3.99
CA SER A 332 -26.27 -3.16 -5.12
C SER A 332 -26.93 -3.81 -6.33
N PRO A 333 -27.97 -3.19 -6.92
CA PRO A 333 -28.51 -3.60 -8.22
C PRO A 333 -27.45 -3.57 -9.33
N ILE A 334 -26.43 -2.71 -9.19
CA ILE A 334 -25.35 -2.57 -10.17
C ILE A 334 -24.43 -3.79 -10.12
N VAL A 335 -24.04 -4.23 -8.91
CA VAL A 335 -23.22 -5.44 -8.72
C VAL A 335 -23.98 -6.67 -9.17
N HIS A 336 -25.26 -6.76 -8.83
CA HIS A 336 -26.13 -7.85 -9.26
C HIS A 336 -26.26 -7.92 -10.79
N GLY A 337 -26.56 -6.81 -11.47
CA GLY A 337 -26.63 -6.75 -12.93
C GLY A 337 -25.29 -7.10 -13.59
N PHE A 338 -24.17 -6.65 -13.01
CA PHE A 338 -22.84 -6.96 -13.51
C PHE A 338 -22.48 -8.45 -13.42
N LEU A 339 -22.92 -9.15 -12.37
CA LEU A 339 -22.62 -10.57 -12.14
C LEU A 339 -23.63 -11.55 -12.75
N LYS A 340 -24.87 -11.10 -13.01
CA LYS A 340 -25.99 -11.98 -13.43
C LYS A 340 -26.34 -11.89 -14.92
N GLU A 341 -26.19 -10.72 -15.55
CA GLU A 341 -26.67 -10.51 -16.93
C GLU A 341 -25.68 -11.07 -17.96
N ASP A 342 -25.94 -12.27 -18.47
CA ASP A 342 -25.13 -12.95 -19.47
C ASP A 342 -25.42 -12.48 -20.91
N ASN A 343 -26.65 -12.02 -21.16
CA ASN A 343 -27.06 -11.55 -22.47
C ASN A 343 -26.43 -10.18 -22.80
N LYS A 344 -25.70 -10.14 -23.92
CA LYS A 344 -24.92 -8.97 -24.36
C LYS A 344 -25.76 -7.71 -24.60
N ASP A 345 -26.97 -7.86 -25.17
CA ASP A 345 -27.84 -6.72 -25.49
C ASP A 345 -28.51 -6.15 -24.25
N LYS A 346 -28.98 -7.04 -23.35
CA LYS A 346 -29.50 -6.64 -22.04
C LYS A 346 -28.42 -5.97 -21.20
N TYR A 347 -27.19 -6.51 -21.18
CA TYR A 347 -26.07 -5.91 -20.47
C TYR A 347 -25.73 -4.52 -21.02
N LYS A 348 -25.74 -4.33 -22.35
CA LYS A 348 -25.52 -3.02 -22.98
C LYS A 348 -26.61 -2.01 -22.59
N LEU A 349 -27.87 -2.43 -22.55
CA LEU A 349 -28.98 -1.60 -22.08
C LEU A 349 -28.81 -1.24 -20.59
N PHE A 350 -28.46 -2.20 -19.75
CA PHE A 350 -28.15 -2.01 -18.33
C PHE A 350 -27.00 -1.01 -18.12
N LYS A 351 -25.90 -1.10 -18.89
CA LYS A 351 -24.82 -0.09 -18.85
C LYS A 351 -25.33 1.31 -19.19
N ARG A 352 -26.17 1.44 -20.22
CA ARG A 352 -26.75 2.73 -20.64
C ARG A 352 -27.67 3.33 -19.58
N GLN A 353 -28.48 2.51 -18.92
CA GLN A 353 -29.37 2.94 -17.84
C GLN A 353 -28.55 3.37 -16.61
N SER A 354 -27.57 2.57 -16.22
CA SER A 354 -26.71 2.87 -15.06
C SER A 354 -25.92 4.15 -15.27
N LYS A 355 -25.47 4.47 -16.50
CA LYS A 355 -24.81 5.75 -16.80
C LYS A 355 -25.66 7.01 -16.55
N LYS A 356 -26.98 6.86 -16.38
CA LYS A 356 -27.87 7.98 -16.02
C LYS A 356 -27.91 8.25 -14.52
N LEU A 357 -27.32 7.37 -13.70
CA LEU A 357 -27.19 7.59 -12.27
C LEU A 357 -26.35 8.85 -12.03
N LYS A 358 -26.83 9.69 -11.13
CA LYS A 358 -26.14 10.87 -10.64
C LYS A 358 -25.67 10.62 -9.22
N THR A 359 -24.61 11.30 -8.82
CA THR A 359 -24.22 11.37 -7.41
C THR A 359 -25.40 11.95 -6.60
N PRO A 360 -25.78 11.32 -5.48
CA PRO A 360 -26.85 11.83 -4.63
C PRO A 360 -26.60 13.28 -4.17
N GLU A 361 -27.58 14.16 -4.40
CA GLU A 361 -27.50 15.60 -4.02
C GLU A 361 -27.82 15.85 -2.54
N LYS A 362 -28.25 14.82 -1.81
CA LYS A 362 -28.53 14.89 -0.37
C LYS A 362 -28.16 13.57 0.32
N VAL A 363 -27.85 13.63 1.61
CA VAL A 363 -27.51 12.45 2.42
C VAL A 363 -28.70 11.48 2.54
N GLU A 364 -29.92 12.00 2.50
CA GLU A 364 -31.15 11.19 2.55
C GLU A 364 -31.32 10.28 1.33
N LEU A 365 -30.66 10.62 0.23
CA LEU A 365 -30.66 9.86 -1.01
C LEU A 365 -29.49 8.86 -1.09
N MET A 366 -28.64 8.80 -0.05
CA MET A 366 -27.56 7.80 0.04
C MET A 366 -28.13 6.42 0.35
N PHE A 367 -27.44 5.38 -0.11
CA PHE A 367 -27.80 4.01 0.20
C PHE A 367 -27.23 3.56 1.55
N SER A 368 -28.06 2.87 2.32
CA SER A 368 -27.70 2.25 3.60
C SER A 368 -28.29 0.84 3.71
N VAL A 369 -27.76 0.06 4.65
CA VAL A 369 -28.23 -1.30 4.95
C VAL A 369 -29.44 -1.29 5.91
N ASP A 370 -29.54 -0.25 6.74
CA ASP A 370 -30.44 -0.11 7.88
C ASP A 370 -31.39 1.11 7.78
N ASN A 371 -31.48 1.75 6.61
CA ASN A 371 -32.23 3.00 6.35
C ASN A 371 -31.68 4.22 7.07
N VAL A 372 -30.44 4.17 7.56
CA VAL A 372 -29.83 5.26 8.32
C VAL A 372 -28.43 5.57 7.77
N SER A 373 -28.21 6.84 7.46
CA SER A 373 -26.88 7.40 7.27
C SER A 373 -26.42 8.01 8.59
N TYR A 374 -25.25 7.60 9.05
CA TYR A 374 -24.60 8.18 10.22
C TYR A 374 -23.73 9.35 9.76
N CYS A 375 -23.80 10.44 10.51
CA CYS A 375 -23.03 11.65 10.26
C CYS A 375 -22.28 12.02 11.53
N ASP A 376 -21.01 12.37 11.39
CA ASP A 376 -20.16 12.80 12.51
C ASP A 376 -19.37 14.05 12.13
N ILE A 377 -19.71 15.18 12.75
CA ILE A 377 -18.97 16.44 12.57
C ILE A 377 -17.84 16.63 13.59
N SER A 378 -17.81 15.79 14.64
CA SER A 378 -16.92 15.91 15.79
C SER A 378 -15.61 15.14 15.63
N THR A 379 -15.59 14.10 14.78
CA THR A 379 -14.39 13.33 14.52
C THR A 379 -13.21 14.23 14.20
N SER A 380 -12.12 14.03 14.94
CA SER A 380 -10.97 14.92 14.90
C SER A 380 -10.28 14.88 13.54
N ASN A 381 -9.79 16.05 13.10
CA ASN A 381 -8.92 16.15 11.93
C ASN A 381 -7.64 15.30 12.09
N ASP A 382 -7.28 14.94 13.34
CA ASP A 382 -6.14 14.07 13.64
C ASP A 382 -6.31 12.67 13.05
N PHE A 383 -7.52 12.10 13.07
CA PHE A 383 -7.74 10.79 12.45
C PHE A 383 -7.45 10.84 10.94
N SER A 384 -8.02 11.82 10.24
CA SER A 384 -7.82 12.00 8.79
C SER A 384 -6.35 12.24 8.45
N LYS A 385 -5.66 13.08 9.24
CA LYS A 385 -4.23 13.34 9.09
C LYS A 385 -3.39 12.08 9.30
N ASN A 386 -3.61 11.36 10.39
CA ASN A 386 -2.88 10.11 10.69
C ASN A 386 -3.13 9.05 9.62
N LEU A 387 -4.38 8.93 9.14
CA LEU A 387 -4.74 8.04 8.05
C LEU A 387 -4.02 8.43 6.75
N ASN A 388 -3.95 9.73 6.45
CA ASN A 388 -3.24 10.23 5.28
C ASN A 388 -1.72 9.94 5.37
N ASP A 389 -1.11 10.15 6.53
CA ASP A 389 0.32 9.87 6.76
C ASP A 389 0.61 8.36 6.63
N TYR A 390 -0.27 7.52 7.18
CA TYR A 390 -0.23 6.07 6.98
C TYR A 390 -0.32 5.71 5.50
N VAL A 391 -1.29 6.25 4.76
CA VAL A 391 -1.51 5.95 3.33
C VAL A 391 -0.26 6.29 2.51
N HIS A 392 0.37 7.44 2.75
CA HIS A 392 1.60 7.84 2.05
C HIS A 392 2.78 6.91 2.38
N SER A 393 2.95 6.59 3.66
CA SER A 393 4.04 5.73 4.14
C SER A 393 3.89 4.30 3.62
N ALA A 394 2.70 3.73 3.78
CA ALA A 394 2.36 2.39 3.32
C ALA A 394 2.55 2.26 1.81
N GLN A 395 2.07 3.24 1.02
CA GLN A 395 2.23 3.21 -0.44
C GLN A 395 3.71 3.21 -0.85
N THR A 396 4.55 4.02 -0.17
CA THR A 396 5.98 4.13 -0.45
C THR A 396 6.71 2.82 -0.13
N ILE A 397 6.46 2.27 1.06
CA ILE A 397 7.07 1.02 1.51
C ILE A 397 6.66 -0.15 0.60
N GLN A 398 5.37 -0.27 0.28
CA GLN A 398 4.86 -1.35 -0.58
C GLN A 398 5.44 -1.28 -2.00
N LYS A 399 5.64 -0.07 -2.56
CA LYS A 399 6.36 0.10 -3.84
C LYS A 399 7.81 -0.34 -3.74
N ASN A 400 8.50 -0.04 -2.64
CA ASN A 400 9.88 -0.48 -2.43
C ASN A 400 9.96 -2.00 -2.29
N ILE A 401 9.07 -2.64 -1.52
CA ILE A 401 8.99 -4.10 -1.41
C ILE A 401 8.77 -4.73 -2.79
N LYS A 402 7.84 -4.18 -3.59
CA LYS A 402 7.61 -4.65 -4.97
C LYS A 402 8.90 -4.57 -5.80
N ARG A 403 9.63 -3.45 -5.76
CA ARG A 403 10.88 -3.28 -6.50
C ARG A 403 11.95 -4.28 -6.07
N LEU A 404 12.15 -4.45 -4.77
CA LEU A 404 13.10 -5.43 -4.22
C LEU A 404 12.71 -6.85 -4.61
N SER A 405 11.41 -7.17 -4.67
CA SER A 405 10.94 -8.47 -5.13
C SER A 405 11.24 -8.73 -6.62
N ASP A 406 11.22 -7.71 -7.49
CA ASP A 406 11.64 -7.90 -8.90
C ASP A 406 13.13 -8.25 -8.98
N GLN A 407 13.97 -7.55 -8.20
CA GLN A 407 15.41 -7.79 -8.16
C GLN A 407 15.72 -9.18 -7.61
N PHE A 408 15.01 -9.61 -6.57
CA PHE A 408 15.15 -10.95 -6.01
C PHE A 408 14.70 -12.03 -7.00
N GLU A 409 13.59 -11.82 -7.72
CA GLU A 409 13.12 -12.71 -8.78
C GLU A 409 14.18 -12.88 -9.89
N GLU A 410 14.84 -11.80 -10.30
CA GLU A 410 15.91 -11.82 -11.31
C GLU A 410 17.17 -12.56 -10.81
N GLN A 411 17.58 -12.32 -9.57
CA GLN A 411 18.71 -13.02 -8.96
C GLN A 411 18.46 -14.53 -8.86
N LEU A 412 17.25 -14.95 -8.47
CA LEU A 412 16.88 -16.36 -8.44
C LEU A 412 16.93 -16.99 -9.85
N LYS A 413 16.47 -16.30 -10.89
CA LYS A 413 16.58 -16.81 -12.28
C LYS A 413 18.03 -16.99 -12.72
N ASN A 414 18.92 -16.08 -12.33
CA ASN A 414 20.35 -16.21 -12.62
C ASN A 414 20.97 -17.40 -11.88
N ALA A 415 20.57 -17.64 -10.63
CA ALA A 415 20.96 -18.83 -9.88
C ALA A 415 20.48 -20.12 -10.56
N VAL A 416 19.21 -20.18 -10.96
CA VAL A 416 18.62 -21.29 -11.75
C VAL A 416 19.45 -21.58 -13.00
N ALA A 417 19.80 -20.56 -13.79
CA ALA A 417 20.61 -20.73 -15.00
C ALA A 417 22.03 -21.25 -14.69
N THR A 418 22.57 -20.93 -13.52
CA THR A 418 23.89 -21.40 -13.08
C THR A 418 23.82 -22.86 -12.62
N ILE A 419 22.79 -23.23 -11.87
CA ILE A 419 22.50 -24.61 -11.45
C ILE A 419 22.29 -25.51 -12.68
N GLU A 420 21.56 -25.03 -13.68
CA GLU A 420 21.36 -25.76 -14.94
C GLU A 420 22.67 -26.08 -15.66
N LYS A 421 23.57 -25.09 -15.78
CA LYS A 421 24.90 -25.29 -16.36
C LYS A 421 25.71 -26.30 -15.56
N LEU A 422 25.63 -26.26 -14.23
CA LEU A 422 26.32 -27.21 -13.36
C LEU A 422 25.78 -28.63 -13.54
N ALA A 423 24.45 -28.81 -13.58
CA ALA A 423 23.82 -30.09 -13.85
C ALA A 423 24.25 -30.66 -15.20
N TYR A 424 24.31 -29.81 -16.23
CA TYR A 424 24.80 -30.19 -17.56
C TYR A 424 26.29 -30.60 -17.53
N SER A 425 27.15 -29.86 -16.83
CA SER A 425 28.57 -30.22 -16.70
C SER A 425 28.76 -31.61 -16.06
N PHE A 426 27.99 -31.95 -15.03
CA PHE A 426 28.02 -33.31 -14.46
C PHE A 426 27.52 -34.38 -15.44
N GLN A 427 26.50 -34.06 -16.24
CA GLN A 427 26.02 -34.96 -17.28
C GLN A 427 27.10 -35.23 -18.35
N GLU A 428 27.84 -34.21 -18.77
CA GLU A 428 28.96 -34.37 -19.71
C GLU A 428 30.09 -35.20 -19.10
N LEU A 429 30.42 -34.98 -17.82
CA LEU A 429 31.39 -35.82 -17.11
C LEU A 429 30.94 -37.30 -17.08
N ALA A 430 29.66 -37.57 -16.84
CA ALA A 430 29.12 -38.92 -16.89
C ALA A 430 29.29 -39.58 -18.27
N LYS A 431 29.03 -38.84 -19.36
CA LYS A 431 29.23 -39.33 -20.74
C LYS A 431 30.70 -39.66 -21.03
N ILE A 432 31.63 -38.85 -20.53
CA ILE A 432 33.07 -39.12 -20.68
C ILE A 432 33.46 -40.42 -19.96
N GLN A 433 32.90 -40.68 -18.78
CA GLN A 433 33.18 -41.92 -18.04
C GLN A 433 32.63 -43.17 -18.74
N GLU A 434 31.58 -43.05 -19.56
CA GLU A 434 31.00 -44.16 -20.32
C GLU A 434 32.02 -44.84 -21.27
N VAL A 435 33.05 -44.11 -21.71
CA VAL A 435 34.11 -44.61 -22.58
C VAL A 435 34.94 -45.71 -21.90
N PHE A 436 35.01 -45.72 -20.57
CA PHE A 436 35.79 -46.68 -19.79
C PHE A 436 34.84 -47.54 -18.95
N PRO A 437 34.53 -48.79 -19.36
CA PRO A 437 33.61 -49.66 -18.63
C PRO A 437 34.00 -49.91 -17.16
N GLN A 438 35.29 -49.78 -16.83
CA GLN A 438 35.79 -49.91 -15.46
C GLN A 438 35.36 -48.75 -14.54
N ASN A 439 34.95 -47.59 -15.10
CA ASN A 439 34.61 -46.38 -14.34
C ASN A 439 33.10 -46.23 -14.07
N LYS A 440 32.34 -47.32 -14.08
CA LYS A 440 30.88 -47.30 -13.91
C LYS A 440 30.43 -46.60 -12.61
N ILE A 441 31.13 -46.82 -11.49
CA ILE A 441 30.82 -46.16 -10.21
C ILE A 441 30.96 -44.63 -10.34
N GLN A 442 32.06 -44.16 -10.96
CA GLN A 442 32.29 -42.73 -11.16
C GLN A 442 31.24 -42.10 -12.08
N GLN A 443 30.82 -42.83 -13.13
CA GLN A 443 29.70 -42.42 -13.99
C GLN A 443 28.42 -42.24 -13.19
N GLU A 444 28.05 -43.21 -12.34
CA GLU A 444 26.85 -43.16 -11.50
C GLU A 444 26.88 -41.98 -10.51
N ILE A 445 28.04 -41.67 -9.92
CA ILE A 445 28.21 -40.48 -9.07
C ILE A 445 27.81 -39.21 -9.84
N TYR A 446 28.36 -39.02 -11.05
CA TYR A 446 28.08 -37.84 -11.85
C TYR A 446 26.63 -37.75 -12.33
N ILE A 447 26.01 -38.89 -12.68
CA ILE A 447 24.57 -38.95 -13.00
C ILE A 447 23.74 -38.49 -11.80
N SER A 448 24.06 -38.98 -10.61
CA SER A 448 23.33 -38.66 -9.37
C SER A 448 23.44 -37.18 -9.01
N LEU A 449 24.63 -36.60 -9.17
CA LEU A 449 24.86 -35.17 -8.97
C LEU A 449 24.04 -34.34 -9.97
N SER A 450 24.09 -34.70 -11.26
CA SER A 450 23.32 -34.02 -12.31
C SER A 450 21.82 -34.02 -12.01
N GLN A 451 21.27 -35.18 -11.63
CA GLN A 451 19.85 -35.32 -11.25
C GLN A 451 19.49 -34.48 -10.02
N THR A 452 20.36 -34.43 -9.02
CA THR A 452 20.15 -33.62 -7.81
C THR A 452 20.12 -32.13 -8.14
N PHE A 453 21.07 -31.64 -8.94
CA PHE A 453 21.07 -30.23 -9.37
C PHE A 453 19.89 -29.88 -10.27
N GLU A 454 19.43 -30.81 -11.12
CA GLU A 454 18.20 -30.61 -11.90
C GLU A 454 16.96 -30.51 -11.00
N SER A 455 16.90 -31.28 -9.91
CA SER A 455 15.85 -31.14 -8.89
C SER A 455 15.90 -29.76 -8.21
N CYS A 456 17.09 -29.33 -7.77
CA CYS A 456 17.29 -27.99 -7.18
C CYS A 456 16.86 -26.87 -8.13
N LYS A 457 17.19 -26.99 -9.44
CA LYS A 457 16.77 -26.04 -10.47
C LYS A 457 15.25 -25.88 -10.50
N ASN A 458 14.53 -27.00 -10.47
CA ASN A 458 13.07 -27.00 -10.53
C ASN A 458 12.44 -26.41 -9.28
N SER A 459 12.98 -26.72 -8.09
CA SER A 459 12.56 -26.08 -6.84
C SER A 459 12.76 -24.56 -6.88
N ASP A 460 13.91 -24.06 -7.37
CA ASP A 460 14.17 -22.63 -7.48
C ASP A 460 13.28 -21.93 -8.51
N LEU A 461 12.92 -22.60 -9.62
CA LEU A 461 11.91 -22.11 -10.55
C LEU A 461 10.53 -21.97 -9.87
N GLU A 462 10.15 -22.90 -9.00
CA GLU A 462 8.93 -22.78 -8.19
C GLU A 462 9.03 -21.62 -7.18
N ARG A 463 10.20 -21.37 -6.58
CA ARG A 463 10.45 -20.18 -5.73
C ARG A 463 10.31 -18.87 -6.49
N VAL A 464 10.84 -18.78 -7.71
CA VAL A 464 10.66 -17.62 -8.59
C VAL A 464 9.18 -17.32 -8.79
N LYS A 465 8.37 -18.36 -9.05
CA LYS A 465 6.92 -18.22 -9.18
C LYS A 465 6.27 -17.79 -7.85
N SER A 466 6.63 -18.43 -6.74
CA SER A 466 6.16 -18.11 -5.38
C SER A 466 6.36 -16.63 -5.03
N VAL A 467 7.58 -16.12 -5.19
CA VAL A 467 7.95 -14.71 -4.97
C VAL A 467 7.14 -13.77 -5.87
N LYS A 468 7.01 -14.11 -7.15
CA LYS A 468 6.26 -13.30 -8.12
C LYS A 468 4.78 -13.19 -7.77
N GLU A 469 4.18 -14.27 -7.26
CA GLU A 469 2.77 -14.33 -6.91
C GLU A 469 2.49 -13.68 -5.55
N HIS A 470 3.15 -14.16 -4.50
CA HIS A 470 2.87 -13.80 -3.12
C HIS A 470 3.53 -12.50 -2.65
N ILE A 471 4.58 -12.03 -3.32
CA ILE A 471 5.24 -10.77 -2.97
C ILE A 471 5.00 -9.73 -4.07
N ASN A 472 5.50 -9.97 -5.30
CA ASN A 472 5.47 -8.96 -6.34
C ASN A 472 4.05 -8.53 -6.72
N THR A 473 3.23 -9.49 -7.14
CA THR A 473 1.86 -9.24 -7.60
C THR A 473 0.97 -8.77 -6.44
N PHE A 474 1.14 -9.38 -5.26
CA PHE A 474 0.41 -9.01 -4.05
C PHE A 474 0.64 -7.55 -3.64
N PHE A 475 1.89 -7.11 -3.52
CA PHE A 475 2.20 -5.72 -3.16
C PHE A 475 1.90 -4.75 -4.29
N LYS A 476 1.97 -5.20 -5.56
CA LYS A 476 1.51 -4.39 -6.70
C LYS A 476 0.04 -4.01 -6.58
N TYR A 477 -0.82 -4.95 -6.15
CA TYR A 477 -2.22 -4.64 -5.90
C TYR A 477 -2.38 -3.73 -4.68
N SER A 478 -1.69 -4.07 -3.58
CA SER A 478 -1.84 -3.41 -2.29
C SER A 478 -1.54 -1.90 -2.34
N TYR A 479 -0.50 -1.47 -3.07
CA TYR A 479 -0.21 -0.02 -3.16
C TYR A 479 -1.24 0.76 -4.01
N ASN A 480 -1.97 0.07 -4.90
CA ASN A 480 -3.09 0.66 -5.63
C ASN A 480 -4.35 0.73 -4.76
N GLU A 481 -4.55 -0.24 -3.88
CA GLU A 481 -5.66 -0.21 -2.91
C GLU A 481 -5.54 0.99 -1.96
N VAL A 482 -4.33 1.22 -1.46
CA VAL A 482 -4.01 2.36 -0.58
C VAL A 482 -4.25 3.68 -1.31
N ALA A 483 -4.07 3.73 -2.64
CA ALA A 483 -4.40 4.93 -3.42
C ALA A 483 -5.90 5.25 -3.43
N GLN A 484 -6.79 4.26 -3.39
CA GLN A 484 -8.24 4.50 -3.33
C GLN A 484 -8.67 5.11 -1.99
N LEU A 485 -8.02 4.75 -0.88
CA LEU A 485 -8.24 5.42 0.40
C LEU A 485 -7.86 6.90 0.35
N LYS A 486 -6.78 7.23 -0.38
CA LYS A 486 -6.36 8.63 -0.57
C LYS A 486 -7.45 9.47 -1.22
N ASP A 487 -8.21 8.89 -2.15
CA ASP A 487 -9.29 9.62 -2.83
C ASP A 487 -10.49 9.86 -1.89
N LEU A 488 -10.82 8.91 -0.99
CA LEU A 488 -11.80 9.14 0.08
C LEU A 488 -11.38 10.24 1.06
N ILE A 489 -10.09 10.28 1.45
CA ILE A 489 -9.55 11.33 2.32
C ILE A 489 -9.70 12.70 1.66
N LYS A 490 -9.36 12.81 0.37
CA LYS A 490 -9.53 14.06 -0.40
C LYS A 490 -10.99 14.47 -0.49
N GLU A 491 -11.89 13.52 -0.76
CA GLU A 491 -13.33 13.82 -0.84
C GLU A 491 -13.85 14.37 0.49
N ARG A 492 -13.50 13.73 1.61
CA ARG A 492 -13.80 14.23 2.96
C ARG A 492 -13.24 15.64 3.17
N GLU A 493 -11.99 15.88 2.78
CA GLU A 493 -11.34 17.18 3.00
C GLU A 493 -11.96 18.30 2.15
N ASN A 494 -12.40 17.99 0.92
CA ASN A 494 -13.13 18.95 0.09
C ASN A 494 -14.43 19.40 0.79
N TRP A 495 -15.19 18.46 1.36
CA TRP A 495 -16.40 18.77 2.12
C TRP A 495 -16.12 19.52 3.42
N ASN A 496 -15.01 19.22 4.11
CA ASN A 496 -14.56 19.98 5.28
C ASN A 496 -14.28 21.45 4.92
N ILE A 497 -13.51 21.68 3.86
CA ILE A 497 -13.19 23.02 3.37
C ILE A 497 -14.47 23.77 2.98
N GLU A 498 -15.39 23.10 2.27
CA GLU A 498 -16.66 23.69 1.87
C GLU A 498 -17.55 24.04 3.06
N TYR A 499 -17.64 23.16 4.06
CA TYR A 499 -18.40 23.37 5.29
C TYR A 499 -17.85 24.58 6.07
N VAL A 500 -16.57 24.58 6.42
CA VAL A 500 -15.93 25.65 7.21
C VAL A 500 -16.05 27.01 6.51
N LYS A 501 -15.89 27.03 5.18
CA LYS A 501 -16.04 28.26 4.38
C LYS A 501 -17.46 28.80 4.43
N ASN A 502 -18.46 27.95 4.24
CA ASN A 502 -19.86 28.37 4.26
C ASN A 502 -20.34 28.73 5.66
N GLU A 503 -19.89 28.01 6.69
CA GLU A 503 -20.19 28.31 8.09
C GLU A 503 -19.72 29.71 8.47
N LYS A 504 -18.44 30.03 8.23
CA LYS A 504 -17.87 31.37 8.46
C LYS A 504 -18.63 32.46 7.70
N LYS A 505 -19.03 32.20 6.44
CA LYS A 505 -19.78 33.14 5.62
C LYS A 505 -21.18 33.41 6.19
N VAL A 506 -21.90 32.37 6.59
CA VAL A 506 -23.25 32.50 7.16
C VAL A 506 -23.19 33.20 8.51
N MET A 507 -22.28 32.77 9.41
CA MET A 507 -22.13 33.38 10.73
C MET A 507 -21.70 34.83 10.65
N GLY A 508 -20.73 35.17 9.80
CA GLY A 508 -20.31 36.57 9.61
C GLY A 508 -21.42 37.46 9.01
N ARG A 509 -22.34 36.91 8.22
CA ARG A 509 -23.54 37.67 7.78
C ARG A 509 -24.57 37.83 8.89
N LYS A 510 -24.80 36.79 9.71
CA LYS A 510 -25.68 36.87 10.88
C LYS A 510 -25.18 37.92 11.88
N GLU A 511 -23.88 37.93 12.17
CA GLU A 511 -23.25 38.93 13.05
C GLU A 511 -23.41 40.36 12.52
N LYS A 512 -23.13 40.60 11.24
CA LYS A 512 -23.33 41.93 10.63
C LYS A 512 -24.78 42.40 10.69
N LEU A 513 -25.74 41.51 10.45
CA LEU A 513 -27.17 41.84 10.53
C LEU A 513 -27.63 42.08 11.97
N TRP A 514 -27.06 41.35 12.93
CA TRP A 514 -27.31 41.52 14.35
C TRP A 514 -26.81 42.89 14.85
N GLU A 515 -25.57 43.25 14.51
CA GLU A 515 -24.96 44.54 14.86
C GLU A 515 -25.72 45.75 14.27
N GLN A 516 -26.32 45.59 13.09
CA GLN A 516 -27.17 46.62 12.48
C GLN A 516 -28.48 46.85 13.24
N GLY A 517 -28.95 45.90 14.05
CA GLY A 517 -30.17 46.03 14.88
C GLY A 517 -31.50 46.08 14.12
N ASP A 518 -31.47 45.98 12.78
CA ASP A 518 -32.63 46.06 11.91
C ASP A 518 -33.26 44.68 11.71
N ALA A 519 -34.14 44.31 12.65
CA ALA A 519 -34.82 43.02 12.66
C ALA A 519 -35.58 42.72 11.35
N LEU A 520 -36.12 43.73 10.67
CA LEU A 520 -36.89 43.56 9.44
C LEU A 520 -36.06 42.96 8.29
N LYS A 521 -34.73 43.02 8.36
CA LYS A 521 -33.81 42.43 7.37
C LYS A 521 -33.36 41.01 7.70
N TRP A 522 -33.76 40.47 8.84
CA TRP A 522 -33.28 39.16 9.31
C TRP A 522 -33.98 37.98 8.62
N TRP A 523 -35.23 38.18 8.16
CA TRP A 523 -36.05 37.18 7.48
C TRP A 523 -36.50 37.65 6.10
N ASN A 524 -36.68 36.69 5.18
CA ASN A 524 -37.15 36.95 3.81
C ASN A 524 -38.65 36.63 3.62
N SER A 525 -39.34 36.11 4.65
CA SER A 525 -40.73 35.66 4.56
C SER A 525 -41.69 36.55 5.34
N SER A 526 -42.83 36.89 4.74
CA SER A 526 -43.90 37.66 5.37
C SER A 526 -44.64 36.92 6.50
N GLU A 527 -44.51 35.59 6.58
CA GLU A 527 -45.22 34.77 7.59
C GLU A 527 -44.58 34.84 9.00
N GLU A 528 -43.31 35.22 9.09
CA GLU A 528 -42.56 35.28 10.35
C GLU A 528 -42.68 36.65 11.06
N ALA A 529 -43.44 37.57 10.46
CA ALA A 529 -43.65 38.94 10.94
C ALA A 529 -44.39 39.04 12.28
N TYR A 530 -44.88 37.93 12.84
CA TYR A 530 -45.59 37.87 14.12
C TYR A 530 -44.71 37.49 15.32
N MET A 531 -43.41 37.26 15.13
CA MET A 531 -42.52 37.03 16.27
C MET A 531 -42.26 38.33 17.03
N ASP A 532 -42.25 38.22 18.36
CA ASP A 532 -41.95 39.32 19.27
C ASP A 532 -40.49 39.80 19.05
N ILE A 533 -40.34 40.91 18.33
CA ILE A 533 -39.05 41.49 17.96
C ILE A 533 -38.23 41.83 19.20
N GLU A 534 -38.86 42.22 20.31
CA GLU A 534 -38.15 42.55 21.54
C GLU A 534 -37.48 41.30 22.14
N LYS A 535 -38.16 40.14 22.13
CA LYS A 535 -37.56 38.88 22.56
C LYS A 535 -36.36 38.48 21.70
N LEU A 536 -36.47 38.60 20.38
CA LEU A 536 -35.37 38.28 19.46
C LEU A 536 -34.17 39.21 19.65
N LYS A 537 -34.39 40.50 19.94
CA LYS A 537 -33.30 41.45 20.22
C LYS A 537 -32.56 41.16 21.53
N ASN A 538 -33.22 40.51 22.48
CA ASN A 538 -32.64 40.15 23.77
C ASN A 538 -31.99 38.76 23.78
N ASP A 539 -32.27 37.91 22.78
CA ASP A 539 -31.75 36.54 22.68
C ASP A 539 -31.06 36.33 21.33
N LYS A 540 -29.72 36.47 21.33
CA LYS A 540 -28.88 36.33 20.15
C LYS A 540 -28.95 34.93 19.54
N GLU A 541 -29.04 33.88 20.37
CA GLU A 541 -29.11 32.49 19.90
C GLU A 541 -30.43 32.24 19.18
N LEU A 542 -31.54 32.66 19.79
CA LEU A 542 -32.85 32.57 19.16
C LEU A 542 -32.91 33.36 17.86
N ALA A 543 -32.38 34.58 17.83
CA ALA A 543 -32.30 35.37 16.60
C ALA A 543 -31.48 34.69 15.51
N PHE A 544 -30.30 34.16 15.84
CA PHE A 544 -29.44 33.46 14.88
C PHE A 544 -30.10 32.19 14.34
N SER A 545 -30.92 31.51 15.13
CA SER A 545 -31.69 30.34 14.68
C SER A 545 -32.75 30.69 13.62
N LYS A 546 -33.19 31.95 13.56
CA LYS A 546 -34.23 32.44 12.63
C LYS A 546 -33.68 33.24 11.45
N MET A 547 -32.49 33.84 11.60
CA MET A 547 -31.83 34.61 10.54
C MET A 547 -31.39 33.75 9.34
N LEU A 548 -31.51 34.30 8.13
CA LEU A 548 -30.93 33.74 6.91
C LEU A 548 -31.30 32.25 6.71
N GLN A 549 -32.59 31.92 6.79
CA GLN A 549 -33.05 30.53 6.80
C GLN A 549 -32.61 29.73 5.58
N LYS A 550 -32.67 30.34 4.39
CA LYS A 550 -32.26 29.68 3.15
C LYS A 550 -30.78 29.31 3.18
N GLU A 551 -29.91 30.24 3.57
CA GLU A 551 -28.48 29.97 3.71
C GLU A 551 -28.18 29.00 4.85
N THR A 552 -28.96 29.06 5.94
CA THR A 552 -28.82 28.12 7.07
C THR A 552 -29.22 26.70 6.66
N GLN A 553 -30.28 26.51 5.87
CA GLN A 553 -30.68 25.20 5.33
C GLN A 553 -29.65 24.65 4.33
N GLN A 554 -29.06 25.52 3.50
CA GLN A 554 -27.97 25.14 2.61
C GLN A 554 -26.73 24.71 3.40
N LEU A 555 -26.36 25.48 4.44
CA LEU A 555 -25.27 25.12 5.35
C LEU A 555 -25.53 23.78 6.03
N GLU A 556 -26.77 23.51 6.48
CA GLU A 556 -27.13 22.22 7.08
C GLU A 556 -26.97 21.06 6.09
N THR A 557 -27.30 21.28 4.82
CA THR A 557 -27.08 20.26 3.77
C THR A 557 -25.58 19.96 3.61
N ILE A 558 -24.73 21.00 3.55
CA ILE A 558 -23.27 20.85 3.46
C ILE A 558 -22.70 20.19 4.73
N ARG A 559 -23.21 20.58 5.90
CA ARG A 559 -22.88 19.97 7.20
C ARG A 559 -23.16 18.48 7.22
N ASN A 560 -24.32 18.08 6.70
CA ASN A 560 -24.72 16.68 6.62
C ASN A 560 -23.81 15.89 5.68
N PHE A 561 -23.45 16.45 4.52
CA PHE A 561 -22.46 15.83 3.64
C PHE A 561 -21.11 15.66 4.31
N TYR A 562 -20.57 16.73 4.89
CA TYR A 562 -19.30 16.65 5.62
C TYR A 562 -19.36 15.59 6.72
N GLY A 563 -20.40 15.62 7.56
CA GLY A 563 -20.59 14.63 8.62
C GLY A 563 -20.69 13.20 8.10
N TYR A 564 -21.40 12.98 6.98
CA TYR A 564 -21.51 11.69 6.33
C TYR A 564 -20.14 11.18 5.84
N PHE A 565 -19.40 11.99 5.08
CA PHE A 565 -18.08 11.59 4.55
C PHE A 565 -17.04 11.39 5.66
N ASN A 566 -17.11 12.18 6.73
CA ASN A 566 -16.22 12.06 7.87
C ASN A 566 -16.44 10.72 8.61
N TYR A 567 -17.71 10.37 8.87
CA TYR A 567 -18.07 9.08 9.46
C TYR A 567 -17.71 7.92 8.53
N LYS A 568 -18.05 8.03 7.24
CA LYS A 568 -17.77 6.98 6.25
C LYS A 568 -16.27 6.73 6.09
N LEU A 569 -15.44 7.77 6.06
CA LEU A 569 -13.99 7.59 5.97
C LEU A 569 -13.45 6.69 7.11
N GLN A 570 -13.93 6.88 8.34
CA GLN A 570 -13.54 6.05 9.48
C GLN A 570 -14.01 4.60 9.33
N GLU A 571 -15.31 4.41 9.06
CA GLU A 571 -15.92 3.09 8.88
C GLU A 571 -15.18 2.29 7.79
N GLU A 572 -14.93 2.93 6.66
CA GLU A 572 -14.30 2.34 5.49
C GLU A 572 -12.81 2.07 5.72
N ALA A 573 -12.09 2.97 6.41
CA ALA A 573 -10.69 2.75 6.78
C ALA A 573 -10.51 1.58 7.75
N LEU A 574 -11.36 1.48 8.78
CA LEU A 574 -11.35 0.37 9.72
C LEU A 574 -11.61 -0.96 9.01
N ARG A 575 -12.63 -1.01 8.15
CA ARG A 575 -12.92 -2.20 7.36
C ARG A 575 -11.78 -2.56 6.41
N PHE A 576 -11.16 -1.55 5.77
CA PHE A 576 -9.98 -1.75 4.94
C PHE A 576 -8.84 -2.39 5.73
N PHE A 577 -8.52 -1.90 6.93
CA PHE A 577 -7.43 -2.46 7.75
C PHE A 577 -7.70 -3.91 8.15
N GLN A 578 -8.93 -4.23 8.55
CA GLN A 578 -9.30 -5.59 8.90
C GLN A 578 -9.19 -6.55 7.72
N ASN A 579 -9.75 -6.16 6.57
CA ASN A 579 -9.68 -6.96 5.36
C ASN A 579 -8.23 -7.11 4.88
N SER A 580 -7.43 -6.04 4.96
CA SER A 580 -6.01 -6.06 4.63
C SER A 580 -5.24 -7.02 5.53
N ALA A 581 -5.46 -6.99 6.85
CA ALA A 581 -4.81 -7.89 7.80
C ALA A 581 -5.15 -9.36 7.51
N ILE A 582 -6.43 -9.69 7.33
CA ILE A 582 -6.87 -11.07 7.01
C ILE A 582 -6.22 -11.56 5.71
N ARG A 583 -6.18 -10.72 4.67
CA ARG A 583 -5.56 -11.08 3.39
C ARG A 583 -4.05 -11.23 3.50
N ASN A 584 -3.37 -10.35 4.23
CA ASN A 584 -1.93 -10.45 4.47
C ASN A 584 -1.61 -11.77 5.19
N CYS A 585 -2.32 -12.08 6.27
CA CYS A 585 -2.13 -13.34 7.00
C CYS A 585 -2.34 -14.55 6.10
N LYS A 586 -3.41 -14.58 5.31
CA LYS A 586 -3.68 -15.68 4.38
C LYS A 586 -2.56 -15.82 3.34
N ASN A 587 -2.19 -14.73 2.67
CA ASN A 587 -1.17 -14.73 1.63
C ASN A 587 0.20 -15.18 2.15
N PHE A 588 0.64 -14.65 3.30
CA PHE A 588 1.95 -15.01 3.85
C PHE A 588 1.98 -16.40 4.48
N LYS A 589 0.83 -16.90 4.95
CA LYS A 589 0.71 -18.31 5.32
C LYS A 589 0.89 -19.22 4.12
N GLU A 590 0.16 -18.96 3.02
CA GLU A 590 0.29 -19.74 1.77
C GLU A 590 1.71 -19.71 1.23
N PHE A 591 2.36 -18.53 1.24
CA PHE A 591 3.76 -18.38 0.87
C PHE A 591 4.70 -19.21 1.77
N ALA A 592 4.53 -19.13 3.10
CA ALA A 592 5.37 -19.87 4.04
C ALA A 592 5.19 -21.40 3.89
N ASP A 593 3.93 -21.86 3.72
CA ASP A 593 3.62 -23.28 3.48
C ASP A 593 4.30 -23.78 2.19
N GLN A 594 4.29 -22.96 1.13
CA GLN A 594 4.96 -23.27 -0.14
C GLN A 594 6.49 -23.32 0.00
N GLU A 595 7.11 -22.32 0.63
CA GLU A 595 8.56 -22.30 0.83
C GLU A 595 9.04 -23.45 1.74
N ALA A 596 8.27 -23.80 2.77
CA ALA A 596 8.54 -24.96 3.62
C ALA A 596 8.48 -26.27 2.81
N SER A 597 7.50 -26.42 1.93
CA SER A 597 7.40 -27.59 1.05
C SER A 597 8.58 -27.68 0.07
N LEU A 598 9.05 -26.55 -0.47
CA LEU A 598 10.21 -26.52 -1.36
C LEU A 598 11.50 -26.85 -0.62
N GLY A 599 11.68 -26.30 0.59
CA GLY A 599 12.82 -26.63 1.45
C GLY A 599 12.87 -28.12 1.84
N ALA A 600 11.72 -28.73 2.14
CA ALA A 600 11.63 -30.16 2.42
C ALA A 600 12.04 -31.01 1.19
N ARG A 601 11.55 -30.64 0.00
CA ARG A 601 11.88 -31.32 -1.27
C ARG A 601 13.39 -31.29 -1.56
N ASP A 602 14.02 -30.13 -1.38
CA ASP A 602 15.47 -30.00 -1.60
C ASP A 602 16.25 -30.87 -0.61
N ASN A 603 15.87 -30.83 0.67
CA ASN A 603 16.49 -31.65 1.70
C ASN A 603 16.36 -33.15 1.40
N ASP A 604 15.21 -33.60 0.91
CA ASP A 604 15.01 -35.01 0.55
C ASP A 604 15.85 -35.41 -0.66
N GLY A 605 15.99 -34.53 -1.67
CA GLY A 605 16.90 -34.75 -2.80
C GLY A 605 18.36 -34.88 -2.39
N TRP A 606 18.82 -34.08 -1.42
CA TRP A 606 20.18 -34.20 -0.88
C TRP A 606 20.40 -35.47 -0.06
N LYS A 607 19.39 -35.92 0.69
CA LYS A 607 19.46 -37.21 1.41
C LYS A 607 19.55 -38.38 0.45
N GLU A 608 18.72 -38.40 -0.60
CA GLU A 608 18.76 -39.43 -1.63
C GLU A 608 20.13 -39.51 -2.29
N LEU A 609 20.74 -38.36 -2.61
CA LEU A 609 22.11 -38.31 -3.12
C LEU A 609 23.10 -38.91 -2.11
N ALA A 610 23.04 -38.50 -0.84
CA ALA A 610 23.96 -38.99 0.19
C ALA A 610 23.88 -40.51 0.37
N GLU A 611 22.66 -41.06 0.43
CA GLU A 611 22.42 -42.51 0.52
C GLU A 611 22.96 -43.22 -0.73
N LYS A 612 22.74 -42.66 -1.92
CA LYS A 612 23.26 -43.24 -3.17
C LYS A 612 24.79 -43.24 -3.21
N LEU A 613 25.44 -42.17 -2.76
CA LEU A 613 26.90 -42.10 -2.67
C LEU A 613 27.47 -43.10 -1.65
N GLN A 614 26.82 -43.27 -0.50
CA GLN A 614 27.21 -44.26 0.50
C GLN A 614 27.12 -45.69 -0.04
N ASN A 615 26.07 -46.01 -0.80
CA ASN A 615 25.92 -47.32 -1.43
C ASN A 615 27.01 -47.57 -2.49
N LEU A 616 27.33 -46.55 -3.29
CA LEU A 616 28.41 -46.64 -4.29
C LEU A 616 29.80 -46.80 -3.64
N GLU A 617 30.04 -46.15 -2.50
CA GLU A 617 31.26 -46.35 -1.71
C GLU A 617 31.35 -47.79 -1.17
N ALA A 618 30.25 -48.34 -0.66
CA ALA A 618 30.21 -49.72 -0.20
C ALA A 618 30.45 -50.72 -1.35
N GLU A 619 29.91 -50.47 -2.55
CA GLU A 619 30.17 -51.27 -3.75
C GLU A 619 31.65 -51.23 -4.15
N LEU A 620 32.29 -50.05 -4.07
CA LEU A 620 33.71 -49.89 -4.37
C LEU A 620 34.60 -50.68 -3.42
N ASN A 621 34.25 -50.72 -2.13
CA ASN A 621 35.03 -51.45 -1.11
C ASN A 621 34.90 -52.98 -1.18
N ASN A 622 33.87 -53.49 -1.88
CA ASN A 622 33.63 -54.92 -2.03
C ASN A 622 34.23 -55.52 -3.31
N ASN A 623 34.66 -54.68 -4.25
CA ASN A 623 35.35 -55.06 -5.49
C ASN A 623 36.87 -54.90 -5.33
#